data_AF-A0A975EB27-F1
#
_entry.id   AF-A0A975EB27-F1
#
_cell.length_a   1.000
_cell.length_b   1.000
_cell.length_c   1.000
_cell.angle_alpha   90.00
_cell.angle_beta   90.00
_cell.angle_gamma   90.00
#
_symmetry.space_group_name_H-M   'P 1'
#
loop_
_entity.id
_entity.type
_entity.pdbx_description
1 polymer ?
#
loop_
_entity_poly.entity_id
_entity_poly.type
_entity_poly.pdbx_seq_one_letter_code
_entity_poly.pdbx_strand_id
1 'polypeptide(L)'
;MMTGAALFAIPTFLLLYLAVSVMWKPPLLIAGIYTAASAITFMAYALDKSAARQGNWRTPESTLHMLALACGWPGALLAQQFLRHKSAKAEFRATFWATVVLNVAGFLWVCSPAGRATLNL
;
A
#
# COMPACT_ATOMS: atom_id res chain seq x y z
N MET A 1 -7.62 -12.01 13.27
CA MET A 1 -7.63 -11.90 11.79
C MET A 1 -7.91 -10.46 11.41
N MET A 2 -7.30 -9.94 10.33
CA MET A 2 -7.78 -8.70 9.72
C MET A 2 -9.22 -8.91 9.27
N THR A 3 -10.12 -8.04 9.72
CA THR A 3 -11.55 -8.13 9.40
C THR A 3 -11.77 -7.87 7.91
N GLY A 4 -12.82 -8.45 7.32
CA GLY A 4 -13.25 -8.13 5.96
C GLY A 4 -13.45 -6.62 5.76
N ALA A 5 -13.80 -5.89 6.83
CA ALA A 5 -13.92 -4.44 6.84
C ALA A 5 -12.64 -3.71 6.41
N ALA A 6 -11.44 -4.29 6.61
CA ALA A 6 -10.20 -3.67 6.16
C ALA A 6 -10.14 -3.50 4.63
N LEU A 7 -10.83 -4.36 3.85
CA LEU A 7 -10.90 -4.22 2.39
C LEU A 7 -11.59 -2.93 1.96
N PHE A 8 -12.47 -2.34 2.78
CA PHE A 8 -13.09 -1.05 2.48
C PHE A 8 -12.09 0.11 2.39
N ALA A 9 -10.86 -0.06 2.89
CA ALA A 9 -9.81 0.91 2.70
C ALA A 9 -9.44 1.10 1.22
N ILE A 10 -9.49 0.03 0.41
CA ILE A 10 -9.17 0.10 -1.02
C ILE A 10 -10.20 0.96 -1.79
N PRO A 11 -11.52 0.68 -1.77
CA PRO A 11 -12.49 1.53 -2.46
C PRO A 11 -12.53 2.94 -1.85
N THR A 12 -12.35 3.10 -0.53
CA THR A 12 -12.23 4.43 0.08
C THR A 12 -11.06 5.21 -0.50
N PHE A 13 -9.89 4.57 -0.65
CA PHE A 13 -8.73 5.20 -1.27
C PHE A 13 -8.93 5.46 -2.77
N LEU A 14 -9.58 4.57 -3.51
CA LEU A 14 -9.90 4.79 -4.92
C LEU A 14 -10.85 5.98 -5.10
N LEU A 15 -11.85 6.14 -4.23
CA LEU A 15 -12.74 7.30 -4.22
C LEU A 15 -11.98 8.58 -3.87
N LEU A 16 -11.07 8.53 -2.88
CA LEU A 16 -10.21 9.65 -2.54
C LEU A 16 -9.30 10.05 -3.71
N TYR A 17 -8.69 9.05 -4.37
CA TYR A 17 -7.86 9.24 -5.54
C TYR A 17 -8.66 9.88 -6.68
N LEU A 18 -9.88 9.39 -6.93
CA LEU A 18 -10.78 9.95 -7.94
C LEU A 18 -11.13 11.41 -7.63
N ALA A 19 -11.51 11.73 -6.39
CA ALA A 19 -11.82 13.09 -5.97
C ALA A 19 -10.63 14.04 -6.17
N VAL A 20 -9.43 13.61 -5.77
CA VAL A 20 -8.17 14.35 -6.02
C VAL A 20 -7.90 14.49 -7.52
N SER A 21 -8.20 13.47 -8.32
CA SER A 21 -8.00 13.51 -9.76
C SER A 21 -8.91 14.50 -10.47
N VAL A 22 -10.16 14.63 -10.02
CA VAL A 22 -11.12 15.62 -10.55
C VAL A 22 -10.76 17.03 -10.10
N MET A 23 -10.38 17.19 -8.83
CA MET A 23 -10.11 18.51 -8.25
C MET A 23 -8.80 19.11 -8.74
N TRP A 24 -7.73 18.30 -8.83
CA TRP A 24 -6.38 18.79 -9.08
C TRP A 24 -5.70 18.19 -10.31
N LYS A 25 -6.28 17.22 -11.02
CA LYS A 25 -5.69 16.62 -12.25
C LYS A 25 -4.18 16.28 -12.10
N PRO A 26 -3.80 15.42 -11.14
CA PRO A 26 -2.42 14.99 -10.98
C PRO A 26 -1.93 14.23 -12.21
N PRO A 27 -0.60 14.17 -12.43
CA PRO A 27 -0.03 13.43 -13.54
C PRO A 27 -0.37 11.93 -13.43
N LEU A 28 -0.70 11.32 -14.59
CA LEU A 28 -1.00 9.89 -14.73
C LEU A 28 0.08 8.97 -14.16
N LEU A 29 1.33 9.45 -14.10
CA LEU A 29 2.46 8.74 -13.50
C LEU A 29 2.16 8.26 -12.08
N ILE A 30 1.44 9.04 -11.27
CA ILE A 30 1.12 8.67 -9.89
C ILE A 30 0.22 7.42 -9.86
N ALA A 31 -0.78 7.33 -10.77
CA ALA A 31 -1.59 6.11 -10.90
C ALA A 31 -0.74 4.90 -11.29
N GLY A 32 0.20 5.10 -12.22
CA GLY A 32 1.15 4.07 -12.65
C GLY A 32 2.01 3.56 -11.51
N ILE A 33 2.55 4.45 -10.68
CA ILE A 33 3.36 4.10 -9.50
C ILE A 33 2.54 3.28 -8.51
N TYR A 34 1.32 3.71 -8.16
CA TYR A 34 0.46 2.94 -7.24
C TYR A 34 0.14 1.54 -7.77
N THR A 35 -0.16 1.43 -9.06
CA THR A 35 -0.51 0.15 -9.68
C THR A 35 0.69 -0.79 -9.72
N ALA A 36 1.85 -0.31 -10.17
CA ALA A 36 3.07 -1.10 -10.24
C ALA A 36 3.56 -1.50 -8.84
N ALA A 37 3.62 -0.56 -7.90
CA ALA A 37 4.03 -0.84 -6.53
C ALA A 37 3.08 -1.84 -5.84
N SER A 38 1.77 -1.74 -6.08
CA SER A 38 0.79 -2.70 -5.55
C SER A 38 1.04 -4.10 -6.10
N ALA A 39 1.28 -4.24 -7.41
CA ALA A 39 1.58 -5.54 -8.03
C ALA A 39 2.87 -6.15 -7.48
N ILE A 40 3.95 -5.38 -7.42
CA ILE A 40 5.25 -5.80 -6.87
C ILE A 40 5.08 -6.24 -5.41
N THR A 41 4.35 -5.46 -4.62
CA THR A 41 4.13 -5.75 -3.19
C THR A 41 3.31 -7.02 -3.01
N PHE A 42 2.26 -7.21 -3.80
CA PHE A 42 1.48 -8.45 -3.77
C PHE A 42 2.36 -9.66 -4.08
N MET A 43 3.21 -9.58 -5.11
CA MET A 43 4.15 -10.65 -5.45
C MET A 43 5.15 -10.92 -4.33
N ALA A 44 5.70 -9.88 -3.70
CA ALA A 44 6.61 -10.04 -2.57
C ALA A 44 5.95 -10.82 -1.40
N TYR A 45 4.70 -10.53 -1.07
CA TYR A 45 3.95 -11.30 -0.07
C TYR A 45 3.67 -12.74 -0.50
N ALA A 46 3.39 -12.98 -1.79
CA ALA A 46 3.18 -14.32 -2.33
C ALA A 46 4.47 -15.17 -2.26
N LEU A 47 5.62 -14.56 -2.60
CA LEU A 47 6.93 -15.17 -2.50
C LEU A 47 7.30 -15.47 -1.04
N ASP A 48 7.07 -14.53 -0.12
CA ASP A 48 7.31 -14.73 1.32
C ASP A 48 6.51 -15.93 1.86
N LYS A 49 5.23 -16.06 1.46
CA LYS A 49 4.42 -17.23 1.83
C LYS A 49 4.95 -18.53 1.23
N SER A 50 5.41 -18.50 -0.03
CA SER A 50 6.00 -19.67 -0.69
C SER A 50 7.29 -20.11 0.01
N ALA A 51 8.19 -19.17 0.30
CA ALA A 51 9.42 -19.41 1.04
C ALA A 51 9.14 -19.97 2.44
N ALA A 52 8.13 -19.46 3.13
CA ALA A 52 7.70 -19.95 4.44
C ALA A 52 7.20 -21.41 4.41
N ARG A 53 6.64 -21.88 3.29
CA ARG A 53 6.19 -23.27 3.10
C ARG A 53 7.33 -24.21 2.71
N GLN A 54 8.30 -23.70 1.94
CA GLN A 54 9.46 -24.48 1.46
C GLN A 54 10.62 -24.52 2.46
N GLY A 55 10.48 -23.88 3.63
CA GLY A 55 11.56 -23.78 4.62
C GLY A 55 12.73 -22.88 4.18
N ASN A 56 12.52 -22.06 3.16
CA ASN A 56 13.54 -21.17 2.62
C ASN A 56 13.61 -19.84 3.42
N TRP A 57 14.62 -19.02 3.14
CA TRP A 57 14.81 -17.72 3.78
C TRP A 57 13.57 -16.83 3.60
N ARG A 58 13.02 -16.32 4.72
CA ARG A 58 11.82 -15.46 4.74
C ARG A 58 12.18 -14.00 4.46
N THR A 59 11.26 -13.26 3.86
CA THR A 59 11.45 -11.82 3.64
C THR A 59 11.33 -11.07 4.98
N PRO A 60 12.26 -10.13 5.30
CA PRO A 60 12.16 -9.31 6.49
C PRO A 60 10.84 -8.54 6.54
N GLU A 61 10.23 -8.44 7.73
CA GLU A 61 8.95 -7.70 7.91
C GLU A 61 9.13 -6.21 7.55
N SER A 62 10.31 -5.63 7.79
CA SER A 62 10.64 -4.25 7.41
C SER A 62 10.52 -4.00 5.90
N THR A 63 10.99 -4.93 5.06
CA THR A 63 10.88 -4.82 3.60
C THR A 63 9.42 -4.78 3.14
N LEU A 64 8.56 -5.60 3.76
CA LEU A 64 7.13 -5.63 3.45
C LEU A 64 6.42 -4.32 3.85
N HIS A 65 6.84 -3.70 4.95
CA HIS A 65 6.35 -2.38 5.37
C HIS A 65 6.87 -1.25 4.47
N MET A 66 8.13 -1.30 4.05
CA MET A 66 8.69 -0.33 3.09
C MET A 66 7.98 -0.39 1.75
N LEU A 67 7.67 -1.59 1.25
CA LEU A 67 6.88 -1.77 0.03
C LEU A 67 5.46 -1.21 0.16
N ALA A 68 4.81 -1.44 1.32
CA ALA A 68 3.52 -0.84 1.61
C ALA A 68 3.58 0.70 1.62
N LEU A 69 4.60 1.27 2.27
CA LEU A 69 4.84 2.72 2.32
C LEU A 69 5.15 3.32 0.94
N ALA A 70 5.80 2.57 0.05
CA ALA A 70 6.12 2.96 -1.32
C ALA A 70 4.93 2.82 -2.28
N CYS A 71 3.72 3.18 -1.84
CA CYS A 71 2.46 3.09 -2.61
C CYS A 71 1.94 1.66 -2.87
N GLY A 72 2.61 0.64 -2.34
CA GLY A 72 2.23 -0.77 -2.52
C GLY A 72 1.20 -1.30 -1.54
N TRP A 73 0.73 -0.47 -0.60
CA TRP A 73 -0.17 -0.90 0.47
C TRP A 73 -1.49 -1.54 0.00
N PRO A 74 -2.13 -1.16 -1.13
CA PRO A 74 -3.35 -1.84 -1.60
C PRO A 74 -3.05 -3.29 -1.97
N GLY A 75 -1.92 -3.53 -2.64
CA GLY A 75 -1.43 -4.87 -2.97
C GLY A 75 -1.07 -5.69 -1.73
N ALA A 76 -0.42 -5.07 -0.73
CA ALA A 76 -0.15 -5.71 0.56
C ALA A 76 -1.44 -6.12 1.28
N LEU A 77 -2.46 -5.24 1.32
CA LEU A 77 -3.73 -5.51 1.96
C LEU A 77 -4.48 -6.68 1.30
N LEU A 78 -4.50 -6.71 -0.04
CA LEU A 78 -5.04 -7.82 -0.81
C LEU A 78 -4.26 -9.10 -0.50
N ALA A 79 -2.92 -9.06 -0.51
CA ALA A 79 -2.11 -10.22 -0.22
C ALA A 79 -2.34 -10.76 1.21
N GLN A 80 -2.44 -9.89 2.22
CA GLN A 80 -2.77 -10.29 3.60
C GLN A 80 -4.13 -10.96 3.71
N GLN A 81 -5.14 -10.51 2.94
CA GLN A 81 -6.48 -11.10 2.89
C GLN A 81 -6.50 -12.44 2.16
N PHE A 82 -6.02 -12.49 0.92
CA PHE A 82 -6.05 -13.68 0.06
C PHE A 82 -5.10 -14.78 0.54
N LEU A 83 -3.90 -14.40 0.95
CA LEU A 83 -2.90 -15.37 1.39
C LEU A 83 -3.07 -15.76 2.85
N ARG A 84 -3.89 -15.04 3.63
CA ARG A 84 -4.07 -15.22 5.08
C ARG A 84 -2.73 -15.33 5.83
N HIS A 85 -1.71 -14.66 5.31
CA HIS A 85 -0.34 -14.73 5.79
C HIS A 85 0.00 -13.46 6.56
N LYS A 86 0.55 -13.60 7.77
CA LYS A 86 0.90 -12.49 8.69
C LYS A 86 -0.27 -11.53 9.04
N SER A 87 -1.53 -11.94 8.87
CA SER A 87 -2.74 -11.15 9.20
C SER A 87 -3.19 -11.25 10.67
N ALA A 88 -2.46 -12.01 11.50
CA ALA A 88 -2.80 -12.29 12.90
C ALA A 88 -1.91 -11.55 13.92
N LYS A 89 -0.66 -11.20 13.57
CA LYS A 89 0.23 -10.44 14.45
C LYS A 89 -0.27 -8.99 14.59
N ALA A 90 -0.52 -8.55 15.82
CA ALA A 90 -1.01 -7.20 16.10
C ALA A 90 0.02 -6.13 15.73
N GLU A 91 1.29 -6.35 16.08
CA GLU A 91 2.41 -5.44 15.77
C GLU A 91 2.56 -5.22 14.25
N PHE A 92 2.54 -6.30 13.46
CA PHE A 92 2.60 -6.21 12.00
C PHE A 92 1.44 -5.39 11.42
N ARG A 93 0.23 -5.55 11.97
CA ARG A 93 -0.93 -4.77 11.54
C ARG A 93 -0.80 -3.30 11.92
N ALA A 94 -0.31 -3.00 13.13
CA ALA A 94 -0.13 -1.63 13.59
C ALA A 94 0.87 -0.88 12.69
N THR A 95 2.03 -1.49 12.44
CA THR A 95 3.05 -0.92 11.53
C THR A 95 2.52 -0.79 10.11
N PHE A 96 1.78 -1.79 9.61
CA PHE A 96 1.13 -1.69 8.30
C PHE A 96 0.17 -0.50 8.21
N TRP A 97 -0.74 -0.32 9.17
CA TRP A 97 -1.67 0.82 9.15
C TRP A 97 -0.95 2.17 9.30
N ALA A 98 0.14 2.23 10.08
CA ALA A 98 0.99 3.43 10.12
C ALA A 98 1.56 3.76 8.73
N THR A 99 2.03 2.76 7.98
CA THR A 99 2.52 2.98 6.60
C THR A 99 1.42 3.43 5.64
N VAL A 100 0.19 2.92 5.79
CA VAL A 100 -0.98 3.37 4.99
C VAL A 100 -1.29 4.83 5.26
N VAL A 101 -1.39 5.22 6.53
CA VAL A 101 -1.69 6.60 6.92
C VAL A 101 -0.61 7.56 6.41
N LEU A 102 0.66 7.20 6.59
CA LEU A 102 1.78 8.01 6.13
C LEU A 102 1.80 8.15 4.60
N ASN A 103 1.51 7.07 3.88
CA ASN A 103 1.44 7.08 2.42
C ASN A 103 0.29 7.96 1.90
N VAL A 104 -0.91 7.84 2.50
CA VAL A 104 -2.08 8.66 2.13
C VAL A 104 -1.83 10.14 2.44
N ALA A 105 -1.24 10.46 3.59
CA ALA A 105 -0.87 11.84 3.95
C ALA A 105 0.13 12.43 2.94
N GLY A 106 1.16 11.67 2.58
CA GLY A 106 2.13 12.04 1.54
C GLY A 106 1.47 12.25 0.17
N PHE A 107 0.56 11.36 -0.22
CA PHE A 107 -0.19 11.49 -1.47
C PHE A 107 -1.03 12.77 -1.52
N LEU A 108 -1.76 13.08 -0.45
CA LEU A 108 -2.55 14.31 -0.37
C LEU A 108 -1.67 15.55 -0.44
N TRP A 109 -0.52 15.55 0.25
CA TRP A 109 0.43 16.64 0.20
C TRP A 109 1.00 16.85 -1.21
N VAL A 110 1.51 15.79 -1.86
CA VAL A 110 2.05 15.84 -3.23
C VAL A 110 0.98 16.30 -4.23
N CYS A 111 -0.27 15.86 -4.07
CA CYS A 111 -1.33 16.26 -4.97
C CYS A 111 -1.84 17.68 -4.72
N SER A 112 -1.64 18.22 -3.52
CA SER A 112 -2.07 19.58 -3.15
C SER A 112 -1.33 20.65 -3.95
N PRO A 113 -1.95 21.84 -4.15
CA PRO A 113 -1.30 22.94 -4.85
C PRO A 113 0.05 23.36 -4.23
N ALA A 114 0.15 23.30 -2.89
CA ALA A 114 1.37 23.64 -2.16
C ALA A 114 2.49 22.61 -2.40
N GLY A 115 2.16 21.32 -2.42
CA GLY A 115 3.13 20.26 -2.70
C GLY A 115 3.64 20.31 -4.14
N ARG A 116 2.73 20.52 -5.10
CA ARG A 116 3.11 20.65 -6.52
C ARG A 116 3.98 21.86 -6.80
N ALA A 117 3.66 23.01 -6.20
CA ALA A 117 4.49 24.21 -6.29
C ALA A 117 5.92 23.96 -5.77
N THR A 118 6.06 23.16 -4.71
CA THR A 118 7.38 22.78 -4.15
C THR A 118 8.13 21.81 -5.08
N LEU A 119 7.41 20.90 -5.75
CA LEU A 119 7.99 19.84 -6.57
C LEU A 119 8.14 20.20 -8.05
N ASN A 120 7.74 21.40 -8.46
CA ASN A 120 7.67 21.83 -9.87
C ASN A 120 6.89 20.83 -10.77
N LEU A 121 5.79 20.28 -10.24
CA LEU A 121 4.90 19.32 -10.91
C LEU A 121 3.63 19.96 -11.48
#